data_AF-A0A529T1Q6-F1
#
_entry.id   AF-A0A529T1Q6-F1
#
_cell.length_a   1.000
_cell.length_b   1.000
_cell.length_c   1.000
_cell.angle_alpha   90.00
_cell.angle_beta   90.00
_cell.angle_gamma   90.00
#
_symmetry.space_group_name_H-M   'P 1'
#
loop_
_entity.id
_entity.type
_entity.pdbx_description
1 polymer ?
#
loop_
_entity_poly.entity_id
_entity_poly.type
_entity_poly.pdbx_seq_one_letter_code
_entity_poly.pdbx_strand_id
1 'polypeptide(L)' 'MIQYQPHQAVGQLNTQPKAERPLVERMAERVRELGMNGIAVTKDVLFEHTDFTLEEIEQHGREACNLARSRAVRQVA' A
#
# COMPACT_ATOMS: atom_id res chain seq x y z
N MET A 1 13.93 -48.82 -22.85
CA MET A 1 14.16 -47.43 -23.31
C MET A 1 13.53 -46.52 -22.28
N ILE A 2 14.33 -45.85 -21.43
CA ILE A 2 13.79 -45.00 -20.36
C ILE A 2 13.55 -43.61 -20.94
N GLN A 3 12.29 -43.20 -20.94
CA GLN A 3 11.84 -41.90 -21.43
C GLN A 3 12.19 -40.86 -20.36
N TYR A 4 13.16 -40.00 -20.65
CA TYR A 4 13.59 -38.95 -19.74
C TYR A 4 12.49 -37.87 -19.70
N GLN A 5 11.75 -37.77 -18.59
CA GLN A 5 10.81 -36.68 -18.37
C GLN A 5 11.60 -35.44 -17.93
N PRO A 6 11.53 -34.31 -18.67
CA PRO A 6 12.13 -33.08 -18.21
C PRO A 6 11.38 -32.61 -16.96
N HIS A 7 12.03 -32.69 -15.81
CA HIS A 7 11.55 -32.10 -14.56
C HIS A 7 11.31 -30.61 -14.82
N GLN A 8 10.07 -30.13 -14.64
CA GLN A 8 9.79 -28.70 -14.69
C GLN A 8 10.70 -28.02 -13.67
N ALA A 9 11.54 -27.11 -14.15
CA ALA A 9 12.35 -26.28 -13.28
C ALA A 9 11.43 -25.59 -12.27
N VAL A 10 11.59 -25.95 -10.99
CA VAL A 10 11.07 -25.21 -9.83
C VAL A 10 11.80 -23.86 -9.74
N GLY A 11 11.62 -23.02 -10.75
CA GLY A 11 12.32 -21.77 -10.95
C GLY A 11 11.40 -20.61 -11.29
N GLN A 12 10.09 -20.79 -11.14
CA GLN A 12 9.11 -19.72 -11.22
C GLN A 12 8.48 -19.54 -9.85
N LEU A 13 9.29 -19.09 -8.88
CA LEU A 13 8.78 -18.17 -7.90
C LEU A 13 8.25 -17.00 -8.72
N ASN A 14 6.95 -17.01 -8.97
CA ASN A 14 6.21 -15.94 -9.62
C ASN A 14 6.20 -14.76 -8.63
N THR A 15 7.37 -14.20 -8.36
CA THR A 15 7.51 -12.86 -7.82
C THR A 15 7.18 -11.95 -8.98
N GLN A 16 5.90 -11.94 -9.37
CA GLN A 16 5.32 -10.72 -9.90
C GLN A 16 5.80 -9.62 -8.96
N PRO A 17 6.53 -8.59 -9.44
CA PRO A 17 6.76 -7.42 -8.63
C PRO A 17 5.37 -7.00 -8.21
N LYS A 18 5.06 -7.17 -6.92
CA LYS A 18 3.76 -6.90 -6.30
C LYS A 18 3.43 -5.51 -6.79
N ALA A 19 2.50 -5.41 -7.75
CA ALA A 19 2.28 -4.22 -8.57
C ALA A 19 2.43 -3.03 -7.65
N GLU A 20 3.42 -2.17 -7.92
CA GLU A 20 3.82 -1.12 -6.99
C GLU A 20 2.55 -0.46 -6.50
N ARG A 21 2.16 -0.77 -5.26
CA ARG A 21 0.86 -0.33 -4.76
C ARG A 21 0.82 1.17 -5.01
N PRO A 22 -0.18 1.69 -5.74
CA PRO A 22 -0.23 3.09 -6.10
C PRO A 22 0.08 3.92 -4.85
N LEU A 23 0.87 4.97 -5.02
CA LEU A 23 1.34 5.81 -3.92
C LEU A 23 0.20 6.19 -2.95
N VAL A 24 -0.99 6.44 -3.52
CA VAL A 24 -2.25 6.67 -2.83
C VAL A 24 -2.65 5.54 -1.88
N GLU A 25 -2.49 4.28 -2.26
CA GLU A 25 -2.80 3.12 -1.41
C GLU A 25 -1.84 2.99 -0.24
N ARG A 26 -0.53 3.17 -0.47
CA ARG A 26 0.47 3.15 0.61
C ARG A 26 0.23 4.30 1.58
N MET A 27 -0.07 5.48 1.03
CA MET A 27 -0.42 6.66 1.82
C MET A 27 -1.74 6.44 2.58
N ALA A 28 -2.74 5.80 1.99
CA ALA A 28 -3.99 5.47 2.67
C ALA A 28 -3.80 4.46 3.80
N GLU A 29 -2.92 3.46 3.64
CA GLU A 29 -2.55 2.54 4.73
C GLU A 29 -1.93 3.31 5.90
N ARG A 30 -0.99 4.22 5.62
CA ARG A 30 -0.32 5.05 6.64
C ARG A 30 -1.26 6.03 7.32
N VAL A 31 -2.11 6.72 6.54
CA VAL A 31 -3.20 7.56 7.06
C VAL A 31 -4.13 6.74 7.96
N ARG A 32 -4.49 5.52 7.53
CA ARG A 32 -5.35 4.66 8.32
C ARG A 32 -4.67 4.23 9.63
N GLU A 33 -3.42 3.82 9.59
CA GLU A 33 -2.64 3.46 10.78
C GLU A 33 -2.61 4.63 11.77
N LEU A 34 -2.24 5.83 11.32
CA LEU A 34 -2.21 7.04 12.16
C LEU A 34 -3.61 7.35 12.73
N GLY A 35 -4.65 7.29 11.91
CA GLY A 35 -6.03 7.51 12.34
C GLY A 35 -6.54 6.46 13.34
N MET A 36 -6.15 5.18 13.19
CA MET A 36 -6.47 4.11 14.15
C MET A 36 -5.75 4.31 15.50
N ASN A 37 -4.58 4.95 15.49
CA ASN A 37 -3.87 5.39 16.70
C ASN A 37 -4.46 6.67 17.32
N GLY A 38 -5.54 7.22 16.76
CA GLY A 38 -6.17 8.45 17.24
C GLY A 38 -5.40 9.73 16.89
N ILE A 39 -4.42 9.64 15.98
CA ILE A 39 -3.61 10.78 15.55
C ILE A 39 -4.35 11.52 14.43
N ALA A 40 -4.45 12.84 14.56
CA ALA A 40 -4.98 13.68 13.50
C ALA A 40 -4.02 13.64 12.30
N VAL A 41 -4.46 13.00 11.21
CA VAL A 41 -3.60 12.82 10.03
C VAL A 41 -3.55 14.11 9.24
N THR A 42 -2.50 14.88 9.51
CA THR A 42 -2.19 16.12 8.79
C THR A 42 -1.05 15.88 7.80
N LYS A 43 -0.85 16.84 6.88
CA LYS A 43 0.25 16.77 5.91
C LYS A 43 1.60 16.63 6.59
N ASP A 44 1.78 17.35 7.71
CA ASP A 44 3.01 17.37 8.49
C ASP A 44 3.29 16.01 9.13
N VAL A 45 2.29 15.42 9.80
CA VAL A 45 2.41 14.08 10.40
C VAL A 45 2.68 13.00 9.35
N LEU A 46 2.07 13.08 8.17
CA LEU A 46 2.42 12.17 7.08
C LEU A 46 3.87 12.38 6.64
N PHE A 47 4.29 13.63 6.43
CA PHE A 47 5.67 13.91 6.05
C PHE A 47 6.68 13.43 7.10
N GLU A 48 6.36 13.55 8.39
CA GLU A 48 7.22 13.08 9.49
C GLU A 48 7.27 11.56 9.62
N HIS A 49 6.15 10.87 9.35
CA HIS A 49 6.02 9.42 9.54
C HIS A 49 6.15 8.59 8.27
N THR A 50 6.34 9.22 7.10
CA THR A 50 6.51 8.54 5.81
C THR A 50 7.48 9.25 4.88
N ASP A 51 8.13 8.48 4.00
CA ASP A 51 9.06 8.96 2.97
C ASP A 51 8.39 9.70 1.80
N PHE A 52 7.15 10.16 1.92
CA PHE A 52 6.46 10.88 0.85
C PHE A 52 6.92 12.33 0.81
N THR A 53 7.09 12.88 -0.39
CA THR A 53 7.34 14.32 -0.54
C THR A 53 6.08 15.14 -0.22
N LEU A 54 6.27 16.40 0.18
CA LEU A 54 5.14 17.31 0.39
C LEU A 54 4.27 17.42 -0.87
N GLU A 55 4.88 17.48 -2.06
CA GLU A 55 4.15 17.54 -3.34
C GLU A 55 3.26 16.31 -3.58
N GLU A 56 3.73 15.12 -3.23
CA GLU A 56 2.95 13.88 -3.33
C GLU A 56 1.82 13.85 -2.29
N ILE A 57 2.07 14.32 -1.07
CA ILE A 57 1.04 14.43 -0.01
C ILE A 57 -0.02 15.46 -0.40
N GLU A 58 0.35 16.55 -1.06
CA GLU A 58 -0.62 17.55 -1.53
C GLU A 58 -1.48 17.03 -2.68
N GLN A 59 -0.87 16.33 -3.64
CA GLN A 59 -1.58 15.78 -4.80
C GLN A 59 -2.46 14.58 -4.41
N HIS A 60 -1.93 13.68 -3.58
CA HIS A 60 -2.56 12.38 -3.31
C HIS A 60 -3.08 12.22 -1.89
N GLY A 61 -2.72 13.07 -0.94
CA GLY A 61 -3.11 12.95 0.46
C GLY A 61 -4.62 13.05 0.68
N ARG A 62 -5.32 13.87 -0.11
CA ARG A 62 -6.78 13.97 -0.04
C ARG A 62 -7.46 12.68 -0.50
N GLU A 63 -6.98 12.10 -1.59
CA GLU A 63 -7.51 10.83 -2.12
C GLU A 63 -7.17 9.66 -1.19
N ALA A 64 -5.92 9.62 -0.68
CA ALA A 64 -5.47 8.64 0.30
C ALA A 64 -6.30 8.70 1.60
N CYS A 65 -6.61 9.90 2.10
CA CYS A 65 -7.45 10.06 3.27
C CYS A 65 -8.90 9.62 3.03
N ASN A 66 -9.45 9.90 1.85
CA ASN A 66 -10.78 9.43 1.47
C ASN A 66 -10.81 7.90 1.34
N LEU A 67 -9.78 7.31 0.74
CA LEU A 67 -9.63 5.86 0.61
C LEU A 67 -9.46 5.19 1.97
N ALA A 68 -8.63 5.75 2.85
CA ALA A 68 -8.45 5.28 4.22
C ALA A 68 -9.77 5.28 4.99
N ARG A 69 -10.54 6.37 4.89
CA ARG A 69 -11.87 6.50 5.52
C ARG A 69 -12.88 5.52 4.94
N SER A 70 -12.92 5.37 3.61
CA SER A 70 -13.79 4.40 2.93
C SER A 70 -13.47 2.95 3.34
N ARG A 71 -12.18 2.62 3.48
CA ARG A 71 -11.72 1.31 3.98
C ARG A 71 -11.98 1.11 5.47
N ALA A 72 -11.92 2.17 6.27
CA ALA A 72 -12.27 2.11 7.69
C ALA A 72 -13.74 1.73 7.86
N VAL A 73 -14.64 2.40 7.13
CA VAL A 73 -16.09 2.10 7.14
C VAL A 73 -16.38 0.67 6.68
N ARG A 74 -15.73 0.20 5.61
CA ARG A 74 -15.95 -1.16 5.08
C ARG A 74 -15.44 -2.29 5.99
N GLN A 75 -14.57 -2.02 6.96
CA GLN A 75 -14.12 -3.03 7.92
C GLN A 75 -15.01 -3.12 9.17
N VAL A 76 -15.99 -2.22 9.35
CA VAL A 76 -16.91 -2.22 10.50
C VAL A 76 -18.28 -2.83 10.16
N ALA A 77 -18.44 -3.42 8.97
CA ALA A 77 -19.69 -4.01 8.48
C ALA A 77 -19.60 -5.55 8.44
#